data_AF-A0A2E1PC33-F1
#
_entry.id   AF-A0A2E1PC33-F1
#
_cell.length_a   1.000
_cell.length_b   1.000
_cell.length_c   1.000
_cell.angle_alpha   90.00
_cell.angle_beta   90.00
_cell.angle_gamma   90.00
#
_symmetry.space_group_name_H-M   'P 1'
#
loop_
_entity.id
_entity.type
_entity.pdbx_description
1 polymer ?
#
loop_
_entity_poly.entity_id
_entity_poly.type
_entity_poly.pdbx_seq_one_letter_code
_entity_poly.pdbx_strand_id
1 'polypeptide(L)' 'MRKSKAKKRPLLPDSRFNDQLVTRFVNNLMWDGKKSTAFKLFYDAIDIIDQRKQNEEKTALQIWKDGLSNVMPHVEV' A
#
# COMPACT_ATOMS: atom_id res chain seq x y z
N MET A 1 -13.84 -26.17 -2.34
CA MET A 1 -14.57 -24.97 -1.89
C MET A 1 -15.67 -25.25 -0.84
N ARG A 2 -16.08 -26.50 -0.55
CA ARG A 2 -17.17 -26.79 0.43
C ARG A 2 -16.72 -27.27 1.82
N LYS A 3 -15.42 -27.41 2.13
CA LYS A 3 -14.96 -28.07 3.38
C LYS A 3 -13.76 -27.44 4.11
N SER A 4 -13.16 -26.36 3.61
CA SER A 4 -11.98 -25.76 4.26
C SER A 4 -11.81 -24.30 3.85
N LYS A 5 -11.49 -23.45 4.83
CA LYS A 5 -11.15 -22.03 4.61
C LYS A 5 -9.87 -21.98 3.78
N ALA A 6 -9.84 -21.13 2.75
CA ALA A 6 -8.65 -20.96 1.93
C ALA A 6 -7.45 -20.55 2.79
N LYS A 7 -6.29 -21.17 2.55
CA LYS A 7 -5.05 -20.79 3.22
C LYS A 7 -4.69 -19.35 2.83
N LYS A 8 -4.55 -18.47 3.82
CA LYS A 8 -4.03 -17.12 3.59
C LYS A 8 -2.56 -17.23 3.16
N ARG A 9 -2.22 -16.61 2.04
CA ARG A 9 -0.82 -16.54 1.56
C ARG A 9 -0.13 -15.38 2.27
N PRO A 10 0.89 -15.62 3.12
CA PRO A 10 1.64 -14.52 3.72
C PRO A 10 2.40 -13.76 2.64
N LEU A 11 2.36 -12.43 2.71
CA LEU A 11 3.12 -11.56 1.81
C LEU A 11 4.43 -11.17 2.49
N LEU A 12 5.50 -11.12 1.69
CA LEU A 12 6.75 -10.57 2.14
C LEU A 12 6.62 -9.04 2.33
N PRO A 13 7.23 -8.48 3.39
CA PRO A 13 7.25 -7.03 3.59
C PRO A 13 8.05 -6.34 2.50
N ASP A 14 7.77 -5.05 2.30
CA ASP A 14 8.50 -4.21 1.35
C ASP A 14 9.97 -4.01 1.77
N SER A 15 10.90 -3.89 0.82
CA SER A 15 12.33 -3.73 1.12
C SER A 15 12.73 -2.35 1.64
N ARG A 16 11.97 -1.29 1.32
CA ARG A 16 12.29 0.09 1.73
C ARG A 16 11.68 0.42 3.08
N PHE A 17 10.44 -0.02 3.29
CA PHE A 17 9.65 0.35 4.47
C PHE A 17 9.36 -0.81 5.43
N ASN A 18 9.71 -2.05 5.08
CA ASN A 18 9.43 -3.26 5.86
C ASN A 18 7.96 -3.45 6.24
N ASP A 19 7.04 -2.88 5.45
CA ASP A 19 5.60 -2.96 5.68
C ASP A 19 4.93 -3.91 4.67
N GLN A 20 4.07 -4.80 5.17
CA GLN A 20 3.28 -5.72 4.35
C GLN A 20 2.11 -5.03 3.64
N LEU A 21 1.62 -3.90 4.16
CA LEU A 21 0.55 -3.12 3.55
C LEU A 21 1.01 -2.51 2.22
N VAL A 22 2.24 -2.01 2.17
CA VAL A 22 2.84 -1.45 0.94
C VAL A 22 2.90 -2.54 -0.13
N THR A 23 3.43 -3.72 0.19
CA THR A 23 3.48 -4.85 -0.76
C THR A 23 2.09 -5.23 -1.26
N ARG A 24 1.08 -5.23 -0.38
CA ARG A 24 -0.30 -5.53 -0.77
C ARG A 24 -0.87 -4.47 -1.72
N PHE A 25 -0.61 -3.20 -1.45
CA PHE A 25 -1.04 -2.10 -2.29
C PHE A 25 -0.39 -2.16 -3.68
N VAL A 26 0.93 -2.35 -3.74
CA VAL A 26 1.67 -2.48 -5.00
C VAL A 26 1.18 -3.68 -5.82
N ASN A 27 0.84 -4.80 -5.17
CA ASN A 27 0.28 -5.96 -5.87
C ASN A 27 -1.08 -5.65 -6.53
N ASN A 28 -1.90 -4.76 -5.94
CA ASN A 28 -3.16 -4.31 -6.53
C ASN A 28 -2.95 -3.24 -7.61
N LEU A 29 -1.90 -2.43 -7.50
CA LEU A 29 -1.52 -1.40 -8.48
C LEU A 29 -0.91 -2.01 -9.76
N MET A 30 -0.28 -3.18 -9.63
CA MET A 30 0.46 -3.84 -10.70
C MET A 30 -0.44 -4.29 -11.85
N TRP A 31 -0.12 -3.86 -13.07
CA TRP A 31 -0.69 -4.39 -14.31
C TRP A 31 0.30 -5.30 -15.05
N ASP A 32 -0.22 -6.32 -15.75
CA ASP A 32 0.54 -7.28 -16.55
C ASP A 32 1.72 -7.97 -15.82
N GLY A 33 1.66 -8.09 -14.49
CA GLY A 33 2.74 -8.67 -13.69
C GLY A 33 3.99 -7.79 -13.57
N LYS A 34 3.94 -6.51 -13.98
CA LYS A 34 5.08 -5.58 -13.95
C LYS A 34 5.35 -5.01 -12.56
N LYS A 35 5.90 -5.84 -11.66
CA LYS A 35 6.09 -5.47 -10.25
C LYS A 35 7.11 -4.34 -10.04
N SER A 36 8.21 -4.36 -10.78
CA SER A 36 9.26 -3.32 -10.69
C SER A 36 8.72 -1.93 -11.05
N THR A 37 7.93 -1.83 -12.13
CA THR A 37 7.30 -0.58 -12.54
C THR A 37 6.29 -0.08 -11.52
N ALA A 38 5.49 -0.97 -10.93
CA ALA A 38 4.52 -0.61 -9.90
C ALA A 38 5.20 -0.08 -8.62
N PHE A 39 6.31 -0.68 -8.19
CA PHE A 39 7.09 -0.16 -7.07
C PHE A 39 7.70 1.20 -7.37
N LYS A 40 8.26 1.39 -8.57
CA LYS A 40 8.81 2.69 -8.97
C LYS A 40 7.74 3.78 -8.91
N LEU A 41 6.58 3.54 -9.51
CA LEU A 41 5.47 4.49 -9.49
C LEU A 41 4.99 4.81 -8.06
N PHE A 42 4.93 3.80 -7.19
CA PHE A 42 4.56 4.01 -5.79
C PHE A 42 5.58 4.87 -5.04
N TYR A 43 6.87 4.62 -5.20
CA TYR A 43 7.92 5.43 -4.57
C TYR A 43 7.93 6.86 -5.12
N ASP A 44 7.78 7.03 -6.43
CA ASP A 44 7.67 8.35 -7.06
C ASP A 44 6.47 9.13 -6.48
N ALA A 45 5.33 8.46 -6.25
CA ALA A 45 4.15 9.06 -5.62
C ALA A 45 4.40 9.44 -4.15
N ILE A 46 5.10 8.61 -3.39
CA ILE A 46 5.48 8.92 -2.01
C ILE A 46 6.42 10.14 -1.98
N ASP A 47 7.38 10.22 -2.90
CA ASP A 47 8.30 11.37 -2.98
C ASP A 47 7.54 12.67 -3.35
N ILE A 48 6.49 12.60 -4.20
CA ILE A 48 5.61 13.74 -4.49
C ILE A 48 4.84 14.19 -3.24
N ILE A 49 4.34 13.24 -2.44
CA ILE A 49 3.67 13.56 -1.16
C ILE A 49 4.67 14.23 -0.21
N ASP A 50 5.92 13.76 -0.21
CA ASP A 50 6.99 14.33 0.60
C ASP A 50 7.38 15.76 0.16
N GLN A 51 7.26 16.09 -1.11
CA GLN A 51 7.48 17.46 -1.59
C GLN A 51 6.32 18.41 -1.28
N ARG A 52 5.09 17.89 -1.21
CA ARG A 52 3.87 18.70 -1.04
C ARG A 52 3.43 18.85 0.42
N LYS A 53 3.94 18.03 1.34
CA LYS A 53 3.60 18.14 2.76
C LYS A 53 4.02 19.51 3.29
N GLN A 54 3.06 20.25 3.84
CA GLN A 54 3.29 21.51 4.56
C GLN A 54 3.67 21.28 6.03
N ASN A 55 3.36 20.10 6.57
CA ASN A 55 3.59 19.74 7.96
C ASN A 55 4.74 18.72 8.06
N GLU A 56 5.85 19.12 8.68
CA GLU A 56 7.06 18.30 8.84
C GLU A 56 6.89 17.09 9.79
N GLU A 57 5.85 17.10 10.64
CA GLU A 57 5.67 16.09 11.68
C GLU A 57 5.20 14.72 11.16
N LYS A 58 4.52 14.67 10.01
CA LYS A 58 3.98 13.42 9.47
C LYS A 58 4.85 12.90 8.34
N THR A 59 5.36 11.68 8.51
CA THR A 59 6.07 10.96 7.43
C THR A 59 5.11 10.71 6.27
N ALA A 60 5.57 10.80 5.01
CA ALA A 60 4.73 10.57 3.83
C ALA A 60 3.98 9.22 3.86
N LEU A 61 4.59 8.18 4.44
CA LEU A 61 3.95 6.89 4.69
C LEU A 61 2.74 6.96 5.62
N GLN A 62 2.82 7.79 6.65
CA GLN A 62 1.76 7.93 7.63
C GLN A 62 0.58 8.71 7.04
N ILE A 63 0.87 9.73 6.22
CA ILE A 63 -0.16 10.44 5.44
C ILE A 63 -0.90 9.47 4.51
N TRP A 64 -0.17 8.59 3.84
CA TRP A 64 -0.78 7.56 2.99
C TRP A 64 -1.64 6.56 3.80
N LYS A 65 -1.19 6.12 4.98
CA LYS A 65 -1.96 5.25 5.88
C LYS A 65 -3.22 5.93 6.42
N ASP A 66 -3.11 7.18 6.83
CA ASP A 66 -4.26 8.00 7.26
C ASP A 66 -5.28 8.10 6.12
N GLY A 67 -4.81 8.33 4.89
CA GLY A 67 -5.65 8.32 3.69
C GLY A 67 -6.38 7.00 3.45
N LEU A 68 -5.70 5.85 3.64
CA LEU A 68 -6.35 4.54 3.55
C LEU A 68 -7.42 4.34 4.63
N SER A 69 -7.17 4.81 5.85
CA SER A 69 -8.16 4.72 6.94
C SER A 69 -9.43 5.51 6.63
N ASN A 70 -9.29 6.67 5.98
CA ASN A 70 -10.42 7.51 5.61
C ASN A 70 -11.28 6.89 4.50
N VAL A 71 -10.69 6.08 3.62
CA VAL A 71 -11.40 5.42 2.50
C VAL A 71 -12.04 4.11 2.94
N MET A 72 -11.62 3.53 4.07
CA MET A 72 -12.16 2.26 4.55
C MET A 72 -13.61 2.43 5.05
N PRO A 73 -14.61 1.83 4.38
CA PRO A 73 -16.00 1.92 4.83
C PRO A 73 -16.19 1.11 6.12
N HIS A 74 -17.02 1.63 7.02
CA HIS A 74 -17.36 0.93 8.27
C HIS A 74 -18.47 -0.10 8.06
N VAL A 75 -19.32 0.11 7.05
CA VAL A 75 -20.44 -0.75 6.70
C VAL A 75 -20.47 -0.89 5.18
N GLU A 76 -20.63 -2.12 4.71
CA GLU A 76 -20.86 -2.46 3.30
C GLU A 76 -22.37 -2.65 3.11
N VAL A 77 -22.97 -1.97 2.12
CA VAL A 77 -24.40 -2.07 1.76
C VAL A 77 -24.55 -2.96 0.54
#